data_AF-A0L5T0-F1
#
_entry.id   AF-A0L5T0-F1
#
_cell.length_a   1.000
_cell.length_b   1.000
_cell.length_c   1.000
_cell.angle_alpha   90.00
_cell.angle_beta   90.00
_cell.angle_gamma   90.00
#
_symmetry.space_group_name_H-M   'P 1'
#
loop_
_entity.id
_entity.type
_entity.pdbx_description
1 polymer ?
#
loop_
_entity_poly.entity_id
_entity_poly.type
_entity_poly.pdbx_seq_one_letter_code
_entity_poly.pdbx_strand_id
1 'polypeptide(L)'
;MGKKLKFVDLSAMHHLIDGLTFKVSRCAEVLDSSLIELNKKTKIPATIVKWNQKGMNPALFPSLPIDGRLIIEVTQTFNKNTGKTLHACTVLNKKDEAQSAPVVFFIMKSFALDIPMRLEIPLRALLKGRGSLNGTYSVYLHGLFADNGEEFVYYGITRRGWNKRFMEHVTASTRDQSKRLFPRKLGDLISARAAEMNNVSDSRPKLSGIITALCAVGLSEDQAMDAEEYLVDKYSLSSKYGKGLNMIPGGYEGVRSLHKLSIQTGPDSIDTESREELLDRYLHDHPRIGVPNPGVAEKWNDPGYAEAVICGRENRLTADQVREIRYLSALGYPADKIQEKVGAIDNGQVQRVLDRRTYSRIN
;
A
#
# COMPACT_ATOMS: atom_id res chain seq x y z
N MET A 1 0.27 -12.46 -34.47
CA MET A 1 1.53 -11.84 -33.99
C MET A 1 1.18 -10.54 -33.27
N GLY A 2 1.37 -10.48 -31.95
CA GLY A 2 1.07 -9.27 -31.16
C GLY A 2 2.03 -8.13 -31.49
N LYS A 3 1.55 -6.89 -31.48
CA LYS A 3 2.35 -5.69 -31.72
C LYS A 3 3.47 -5.61 -30.67
N LYS A 4 4.71 -5.46 -31.10
CA LYS A 4 5.86 -5.34 -30.17
C LYS A 4 5.76 -4.01 -29.42
N LEU A 5 5.37 -4.05 -28.15
CA LEU A 5 5.31 -2.87 -27.27
C LEU A 5 6.71 -2.28 -27.09
N LYS A 6 6.85 -0.95 -26.99
CA LYS A 6 8.14 -0.27 -26.85
C LYS A 6 8.58 -0.19 -25.39
N PHE A 7 7.76 0.41 -24.54
CA PHE A 7 8.03 0.72 -23.14
C PHE A 7 7.35 -0.22 -22.16
N VAL A 8 6.12 -0.63 -22.45
CA VAL A 8 5.31 -1.46 -21.53
C VAL A 8 5.86 -2.87 -21.46
N ASP A 9 5.95 -3.39 -20.24
CA ASP A 9 6.20 -4.80 -19.94
C ASP A 9 4.86 -5.53 -19.82
N LEU A 10 4.52 -6.29 -20.86
CA LEU A 10 3.26 -7.03 -20.92
C LEU A 10 3.17 -8.11 -19.83
N SER A 11 4.29 -8.74 -19.46
CA SER A 11 4.31 -9.76 -18.41
C SER A 11 4.04 -9.13 -17.05
N ALA A 12 4.64 -7.97 -16.78
CA ALA A 12 4.35 -7.22 -15.55
C ALA A 12 2.90 -6.74 -15.48
N MET A 13 2.33 -6.29 -16.60
CA MET A 13 0.90 -5.95 -16.67
C MET A 13 0.04 -7.17 -16.34
N HIS A 14 0.25 -8.32 -16.98
CA HIS A 14 -0.50 -9.54 -16.67
C HIS A 14 -0.41 -9.90 -15.18
N HIS A 15 0.80 -9.91 -14.62
CA HIS A 15 1.00 -10.21 -13.21
C HIS A 15 0.23 -9.26 -12.26
N LEU A 16 0.12 -7.98 -12.62
CA LEU A 16 -0.48 -6.96 -11.75
C LEU A 16 -1.95 -6.67 -12.03
N ILE A 17 -2.51 -7.00 -13.20
CA ILE A 17 -3.89 -6.64 -13.53
C ILE A 17 -4.75 -7.79 -14.06
N ASP A 18 -4.20 -9.01 -14.20
CA ASP A 18 -5.01 -10.18 -14.54
C ASP A 18 -6.07 -10.43 -13.46
N GLY A 19 -7.24 -10.92 -13.92
CA GLY A 19 -8.42 -11.13 -13.08
C GLY A 19 -9.27 -9.88 -12.87
N LEU A 20 -8.87 -8.73 -13.39
CA LEU A 20 -9.75 -7.56 -13.52
C LEU A 20 -10.55 -7.62 -14.82
N THR A 21 -11.54 -6.73 -14.96
CA THR A 21 -12.43 -6.67 -16.14
C THR A 21 -11.73 -6.18 -17.42
N PHE A 22 -10.43 -5.88 -17.35
CA PHE A 22 -9.64 -5.34 -18.45
C PHE A 22 -9.15 -6.41 -19.42
N LYS A 23 -9.18 -6.09 -20.72
CA LYS A 23 -8.42 -6.80 -21.75
C LYS A 23 -6.98 -6.31 -21.70
N VAL A 24 -6.17 -6.96 -20.87
CA VAL A 24 -4.78 -6.56 -20.55
C VAL A 24 -3.95 -6.20 -21.78
N SER A 25 -3.98 -7.02 -22.82
CA SER A 25 -3.23 -6.77 -24.06
C SER A 25 -3.63 -5.47 -24.77
N ARG A 26 -4.93 -5.16 -24.83
CA ARG A 26 -5.42 -3.90 -25.43
C ARG A 26 -5.13 -2.70 -24.57
N CYS A 27 -5.24 -2.84 -23.25
CA CYS A 27 -4.81 -1.80 -22.30
C CYS A 27 -3.32 -1.51 -22.43
N ALA A 28 -2.49 -2.54 -22.61
CA ALA A 28 -1.05 -2.40 -22.82
C ALA A 28 -0.73 -1.65 -24.12
N GLU A 29 -1.47 -1.92 -25.20
CA GLU A 29 -1.30 -1.23 -26.49
C GLU A 29 -1.60 0.27 -26.40
N VAL A 30 -2.70 0.66 -25.75
CA VAL A 30 -3.05 2.08 -25.60
C VAL A 30 -2.13 2.81 -24.63
N LEU A 31 -1.72 2.14 -23.55
CA LEU A 31 -0.73 2.68 -22.62
C LEU A 31 0.63 2.89 -23.31
N ASP A 32 1.12 1.90 -24.05
CA ASP A 32 2.40 1.99 -24.77
C ASP A 32 2.39 3.10 -25.83
N SER A 33 1.27 3.25 -26.54
CA SER A 33 1.09 4.33 -27.51
C SER A 33 1.17 5.71 -26.84
N SER A 34 0.50 5.90 -25.71
CA SER A 34 0.59 7.15 -24.94
C SER A 34 1.98 7.38 -24.35
N LEU A 35 2.66 6.33 -23.90
CA LEU A 35 4.04 6.42 -23.41
C LEU A 35 5.03 6.79 -24.53
N ILE A 36 4.79 6.35 -25.77
CA ILE A 36 5.58 6.77 -26.94
C ILE A 36 5.47 8.27 -27.15
N GLU A 37 4.25 8.82 -27.14
CA GLU A 37 4.03 10.27 -27.31
C GLU A 37 4.56 11.07 -26.13
N LEU A 38 4.33 10.61 -24.89
CA LEU A 38 4.90 11.22 -23.70
C LEU A 38 6.43 11.25 -23.78
N ASN A 39 7.05 10.14 -24.17
CA ASN A 39 8.50 10.04 -24.26
C ASN A 39 9.10 10.98 -25.32
N LYS A 40 8.40 11.26 -26.43
CA LYS A 40 8.89 12.24 -27.41
C LYS A 40 9.09 13.60 -26.75
N LYS A 41 8.16 14.00 -25.88
CA LYS A 41 8.11 15.30 -25.19
C LYS A 41 9.03 15.38 -23.97
N THR A 42 9.02 14.36 -23.11
CA THR A 42 9.62 14.47 -21.76
C THR A 42 10.79 13.54 -21.50
N LYS A 43 10.99 12.52 -22.35
CA LYS A 43 11.93 11.41 -22.14
C LYS A 43 11.70 10.57 -20.87
N ILE A 44 10.66 10.83 -20.08
CA ILE A 44 10.40 10.16 -18.79
C ILE A 44 10.33 8.63 -18.94
N PRO A 45 9.54 8.04 -19.87
CA PRO A 45 9.47 6.59 -20.00
C PRO A 45 10.83 5.94 -20.30
N ALA A 46 11.63 6.51 -21.20
CA ALA A 46 12.97 6.00 -21.51
C ALA A 46 13.93 6.12 -20.31
N THR A 47 13.84 7.22 -19.56
CA THR A 47 14.61 7.44 -18.34
C THR A 47 14.30 6.39 -17.27
N ILE A 48 13.02 6.10 -17.03
CA ILE A 48 12.61 5.06 -16.08
C ILE A 48 13.03 3.67 -16.55
N VAL A 49 12.89 3.33 -17.85
CA VAL A 49 13.36 2.04 -18.38
C VAL A 49 14.88 1.86 -18.19
N LYS A 50 15.67 2.91 -18.45
CA LYS A 50 17.13 2.87 -18.21
C LYS A 50 17.46 2.66 -16.74
N TRP A 51 16.72 3.30 -15.84
CA TRP A 51 16.90 3.11 -14.39
C TRP A 51 16.50 1.70 -13.95
N ASN A 52 15.39 1.15 -14.49
CA ASN A 52 14.97 -0.23 -14.26
C ASN A 52 16.09 -1.21 -14.66
N GLN A 53 16.67 -1.04 -15.84
CA GLN A 53 17.76 -1.87 -16.35
C GLN A 53 19.04 -1.82 -15.51
N LYS A 54 19.23 -0.76 -14.73
CA LYS A 54 20.35 -0.60 -13.79
C LYS A 54 20.07 -1.18 -12.40
N GLY A 55 18.99 -1.96 -12.24
CA GLY A 55 18.67 -2.64 -10.98
C GLY A 55 17.82 -1.83 -10.01
N MET A 56 17.17 -0.75 -10.46
CA MET A 56 16.17 -0.01 -9.67
C MET A 56 16.68 0.52 -8.31
N ASN A 57 17.95 0.91 -8.21
CA ASN A 57 18.48 1.51 -6.97
C ASN A 57 17.75 2.83 -6.66
N PRO A 58 16.99 2.94 -5.55
CA PRO A 58 16.24 4.14 -5.21
C PRO A 58 17.10 5.40 -5.06
N ALA A 59 18.34 5.26 -4.57
CA ALA A 59 19.28 6.37 -4.40
C ALA A 59 19.75 6.96 -5.74
N LEU A 60 19.60 6.20 -6.82
CA LEU A 60 19.95 6.61 -8.19
C LEU A 60 18.70 6.91 -9.03
N PHE A 61 17.52 7.05 -8.40
CA PHE A 61 16.32 7.40 -9.14
C PHE A 61 16.48 8.79 -9.77
N PRO A 62 16.34 8.92 -11.09
CA PRO A 62 16.61 10.17 -11.78
C PRO A 62 15.55 11.21 -11.42
N SER A 63 15.97 12.47 -11.28
CA SER A 63 15.04 13.59 -11.26
C SER A 63 14.25 13.60 -12.57
N LEU A 64 12.93 13.67 -12.47
CA LEU A 64 12.04 13.68 -13.62
C LEU A 64 11.62 15.12 -13.91
N PRO A 65 11.62 15.56 -15.19
CA PRO A 65 11.23 16.92 -15.58
C PRO A 65 9.69 17.05 -15.56
N ILE A 66 9.10 16.92 -14.38
CA ILE A 66 7.66 16.99 -14.14
C ILE A 66 7.43 18.04 -13.06
N ASP A 67 6.56 18.99 -13.38
CA ASP A 67 5.98 19.89 -12.40
C ASP A 67 4.65 19.29 -11.91
N GLY A 68 4.57 18.98 -10.62
CA GLY A 68 3.46 18.29 -9.98
C GLY A 68 3.39 16.78 -10.23
N ARG A 69 2.18 16.21 -10.26
CA ARG A 69 1.95 14.76 -10.38
C ARG A 69 1.56 14.34 -11.80
N LEU A 70 2.36 13.43 -12.37
CA LEU A 70 2.05 12.79 -13.64
C LEU A 70 1.18 11.54 -13.44
N ILE A 71 -0.02 11.55 -14.02
CA ILE A 71 -1.00 10.48 -13.96
C ILE A 71 -1.29 10.00 -15.37
N ILE A 72 -1.34 8.68 -15.57
CA ILE A 72 -1.75 8.08 -16.84
C ILE A 72 -2.99 7.23 -16.58
N GLU A 73 -4.14 7.67 -17.05
CA GLU A 73 -5.41 6.97 -16.85
C GLU A 73 -5.67 6.02 -18.01
N VAL A 74 -5.93 4.76 -17.70
CA VAL A 74 -6.34 3.71 -18.63
C VAL A 74 -7.78 3.34 -18.31
N THR A 75 -8.67 3.47 -19.29
CA THR A 75 -10.09 3.15 -19.18
C THR A 75 -10.49 2.11 -20.21
N GLN A 76 -11.47 1.28 -19.86
CA GLN A 76 -12.13 0.36 -20.77
C GLN A 76 -13.64 0.51 -20.63
N THR A 77 -14.29 0.98 -21.69
CA THR A 77 -15.72 1.25 -21.69
C THR A 77 -16.41 0.38 -22.73
N PHE A 78 -17.43 -0.36 -22.30
CA PHE A 78 -18.28 -1.11 -23.21
C PHE A 78 -19.45 -0.26 -23.68
N ASN A 79 -19.57 -0.07 -24.99
CA ASN A 79 -20.70 0.64 -25.58
C ASN A 79 -21.78 -0.38 -25.97
N LYS A 80 -22.89 -0.37 -25.23
CA LYS A 80 -24.04 -1.28 -25.46
C LYS A 80 -24.66 -1.12 -26.84
N ASN A 81 -24.71 0.09 -27.39
CA ASN A 81 -25.36 0.39 -28.67
C ASN A 81 -24.56 -0.13 -29.87
N THR A 82 -23.23 -0.16 -29.76
CA THR A 82 -22.35 -0.61 -30.85
C THR A 82 -21.78 -2.01 -30.62
N GLY A 83 -21.96 -2.58 -29.43
CA GLY A 83 -21.33 -3.83 -29.00
C GLY A 83 -19.79 -3.76 -28.91
N LYS A 84 -19.19 -2.57 -29.04
CA LYS A 84 -17.74 -2.38 -29.09
C LYS A 84 -17.18 -1.97 -27.73
N THR A 85 -16.00 -2.47 -27.41
CA THR A 85 -15.21 -2.04 -26.26
C THR A 85 -14.21 -0.97 -26.70
N LEU A 86 -14.33 0.23 -26.14
CA LEU A 86 -13.33 1.29 -26.28
C LEU A 86 -12.26 1.12 -25.20
N HIS A 87 -11.00 1.24 -25.59
CA HIS A 87 -9.86 1.32 -24.68
C HIS A 87 -9.23 2.69 -24.91
N ALA A 88 -9.07 3.47 -23.84
CA ALA A 88 -8.50 4.81 -23.94
C ALA A 88 -7.40 4.98 -22.90
N CYS A 89 -6.44 5.84 -23.23
CA CYS A 89 -5.38 6.23 -22.34
C CYS A 89 -5.21 7.76 -22.37
N THR A 90 -5.33 8.39 -21.21
CA THR A 90 -5.19 9.84 -21.04
C THR A 90 -3.98 10.13 -20.17
N VAL A 91 -3.15 11.09 -20.56
CA VAL A 91 -2.01 11.55 -19.75
C VAL A 91 -2.37 12.90 -19.15
N LEU A 92 -2.34 12.97 -17.82
CA LEU A 92 -2.68 14.15 -17.03
C LEU A 92 -1.43 14.61 -16.27
N ASN A 93 -1.24 15.93 -16.20
CA ASN A 93 -0.26 16.53 -15.30
C ASN A 93 -0.95 17.47 -14.32
N LYS A 94 -0.97 17.09 -13.05
CA LYS A 94 -1.60 17.81 -11.95
C LYS A 94 -0.57 18.71 -11.28
N LYS A 95 -0.43 19.94 -11.78
CA LYS A 95 0.58 20.91 -11.32
C LYS A 95 0.31 21.45 -9.91
N ASP A 96 -0.95 21.37 -9.49
CA ASP A 96 -1.44 21.75 -8.17
C ASP A 96 -1.15 20.68 -7.09
N GLU A 97 -0.74 19.47 -7.49
CA GLU A 97 -0.34 18.41 -6.57
C GLU A 97 1.18 18.42 -6.34
N ALA A 98 1.62 18.01 -5.15
CA ALA A 98 3.04 17.83 -4.86
C ALA A 98 3.66 16.81 -5.82
N GLN A 99 4.89 17.09 -6.27
CA GLN A 99 5.61 16.20 -7.16
C GLN A 99 5.78 14.82 -6.49
N SER A 100 5.30 13.79 -7.18
CA SER A 100 5.39 12.39 -6.75
C SER A 100 5.72 11.49 -7.93
N ALA A 101 6.02 10.22 -7.63
CA ALA A 101 6.36 9.25 -8.67
C ALA A 101 5.20 9.10 -9.68
N PRO A 102 5.48 9.07 -10.99
CA PRO A 102 4.45 8.85 -12.00
C PRO A 102 3.64 7.58 -11.75
N VAL A 103 2.34 7.67 -11.97
CA VAL A 103 1.38 6.60 -11.64
C VAL A 103 0.46 6.32 -12.82
N VAL A 104 0.05 5.06 -12.96
CA VAL A 104 -0.95 4.62 -13.92
C VAL A 104 -2.22 4.26 -13.16
N PHE A 105 -3.35 4.85 -13.54
CA PHE A 105 -4.66 4.56 -12.98
C PHE A 105 -5.42 3.66 -13.94
N PHE A 106 -5.88 2.52 -13.46
CA PHE A 106 -6.85 1.69 -14.14
C PHE A 106 -8.22 1.96 -13.55
N ILE A 107 -9.06 2.66 -14.30
CA ILE A 107 -10.37 3.11 -13.84
C ILE A 107 -11.43 2.13 -14.32
N MET A 108 -12.21 1.62 -13.36
CA MET A 108 -13.26 0.64 -13.59
C MET A 108 -14.55 1.06 -12.87
N LYS A 109 -15.66 0.41 -13.23
CA LYS A 109 -16.93 0.53 -12.52
C LYS A 109 -17.34 -0.88 -12.07
N SER A 110 -17.68 -1.04 -10.79
CA SER A 110 -18.33 -2.26 -10.33
C SER A 110 -19.72 -2.33 -10.93
N PHE A 111 -20.00 -3.33 -11.77
CA PHE A 111 -21.34 -3.54 -12.31
C PHE A 111 -22.33 -3.97 -11.23
N ALA A 112 -21.87 -4.74 -10.24
CA ALA A 112 -22.74 -5.27 -9.19
C ALA A 112 -23.17 -4.21 -8.17
N LEU A 113 -22.32 -3.22 -7.91
CA LEU A 113 -22.56 -2.19 -6.88
C LEU A 113 -22.77 -0.78 -7.46
N ASP A 114 -22.60 -0.64 -8.77
CA ASP A 114 -22.65 0.64 -9.49
C ASP A 114 -21.74 1.73 -8.88
N ILE A 115 -20.55 1.35 -8.41
CA ILE A 115 -19.57 2.28 -7.83
C ILE A 115 -18.30 2.39 -8.69
N PRO A 116 -17.63 3.55 -8.70
CA PRO A 116 -16.28 3.66 -9.25
C PRO A 116 -15.29 2.79 -8.45
N MET A 117 -14.37 2.15 -9.16
CA MET A 117 -13.17 1.59 -8.54
C MET A 117 -11.94 2.03 -9.34
N ARG A 118 -10.81 2.17 -8.65
CA ARG A 118 -9.56 2.58 -9.26
C ARG A 118 -8.41 1.72 -8.73
N LEU A 119 -7.60 1.21 -9.64
CA LEU A 119 -6.31 0.62 -9.30
C LEU A 119 -5.19 1.59 -9.67
N GLU A 120 -4.31 1.89 -8.72
CA GLU A 120 -3.14 2.75 -8.92
C GLU A 120 -1.87 1.92 -8.91
N ILE A 121 -1.08 2.01 -9.98
CA ILE A 121 0.18 1.29 -10.12
C ILE A 121 1.31 2.28 -10.43
N PRO A 122 2.44 2.27 -9.70
CA PRO A 122 3.59 3.08 -10.04
C PRO A 122 4.03 2.80 -11.47
N LEU A 123 4.20 3.82 -12.31
CA LEU A 123 4.52 3.63 -13.73
C LEU A 123 5.75 2.74 -13.91
N ARG A 124 6.77 2.91 -13.06
CA ARG A 124 8.00 2.10 -13.06
C ARG A 124 7.76 0.59 -13.01
N ALA A 125 6.66 0.15 -12.39
CA ALA A 125 6.30 -1.26 -12.26
C ALA A 125 5.83 -1.90 -13.57
N LEU A 126 5.29 -1.08 -14.48
CA LEU A 126 4.69 -1.50 -15.75
C LEU A 126 5.65 -1.31 -16.94
N LEU A 127 6.83 -0.74 -16.69
CA LEU A 127 7.84 -0.50 -17.72
C LEU A 127 8.88 -1.61 -17.74
N LYS A 128 9.41 -1.87 -18.93
CA LYS A 128 10.48 -2.85 -19.17
C LYS A 128 11.73 -2.59 -18.34
N GLY A 129 12.53 -3.64 -18.20
CA GLY A 129 13.89 -3.59 -17.64
C GLY A 129 13.98 -3.95 -16.16
N ARG A 130 12.86 -4.24 -15.47
CA ARG A 130 12.82 -4.45 -14.02
C ARG A 130 13.07 -5.87 -13.53
N GLY A 131 13.21 -6.84 -14.43
CA GLY A 131 13.22 -8.27 -14.08
C GLY A 131 11.82 -8.83 -13.82
N SER A 132 11.74 -10.10 -13.42
CA SER A 132 10.47 -10.78 -13.17
C SER A 132 9.83 -10.33 -11.85
N LEU A 133 8.50 -10.26 -11.83
CA LEU A 133 7.70 -10.04 -10.62
C LEU A 133 7.41 -11.34 -9.84
N ASN A 134 7.62 -12.50 -10.47
CA ASN A 134 7.27 -13.77 -9.86
C ASN A 134 8.11 -14.01 -8.60
N GLY A 135 7.45 -14.39 -7.51
CA GLY A 135 8.09 -14.65 -6.23
C GLY A 135 8.47 -13.40 -5.43
N THR A 136 8.20 -12.19 -5.95
CA THR A 136 8.43 -10.93 -5.24
C THR A 136 7.20 -10.49 -4.44
N TYR A 137 7.40 -9.60 -3.49
CA TYR A 137 6.32 -9.04 -2.67
C TYR A 137 5.79 -7.73 -3.26
N SER A 138 4.50 -7.49 -3.01
CA SER A 138 3.82 -6.23 -3.25
C SER A 138 3.25 -5.68 -1.95
N VAL A 139 3.40 -4.37 -1.74
CA VAL A 139 2.74 -3.62 -0.66
C VAL A 139 1.58 -2.88 -1.29
N TYR A 140 0.39 -3.05 -0.73
CA TYR A 140 -0.83 -2.46 -1.25
C TYR A 140 -1.60 -1.69 -0.17
N LEU A 141 -2.39 -0.72 -0.62
CA LEU A 141 -3.39 0.01 0.13
C LEU A 141 -4.77 -0.32 -0.46
N HIS A 142 -5.76 -0.56 0.39
CA HIS A 142 -7.17 -0.45 0.04
C HIS A 142 -7.77 0.75 0.77
N GLY A 143 -8.30 1.70 -0.01
CA GLY A 143 -9.13 2.81 0.45
C GLY A 143 -10.60 2.52 0.16
N LEU A 144 -11.43 2.52 1.21
CA LEU A 144 -12.87 2.38 1.12
C LEU A 144 -13.51 3.76 1.35
N PHE A 145 -14.30 4.22 0.38
CA PHE A 145 -14.98 5.50 0.43
C PHE A 145 -16.46 5.26 0.74
N ALA A 146 -16.98 5.99 1.72
CA ALA A 146 -18.39 5.99 2.04
C ALA A 146 -19.12 7.20 1.45
N ASP A 147 -20.44 7.09 1.28
CA ASP A 147 -21.31 8.16 0.77
C ASP A 147 -21.41 9.38 1.71
N ASN A 148 -21.13 9.20 2.99
CA ASN A 148 -21.05 10.26 4.00
C ASN A 148 -19.69 10.99 4.05
N GLY A 149 -18.77 10.69 3.11
CA GLY A 149 -17.44 11.30 3.03
C GLY A 149 -16.38 10.65 3.92
N GLU A 150 -16.70 9.58 4.65
CA GLU A 150 -15.68 8.84 5.42
C GLU A 150 -14.78 8.00 4.51
N GLU A 151 -13.49 7.98 4.84
CA GLU A 151 -12.47 7.21 4.15
C GLU A 151 -11.80 6.24 5.12
N PHE A 152 -11.79 4.96 4.80
CA PHE A 152 -11.14 3.93 5.60
C PHE A 152 -9.96 3.34 4.87
N VAL A 153 -8.86 3.10 5.58
CA VAL A 153 -7.60 2.67 4.98
C VAL A 153 -7.09 1.38 5.59
N TYR A 154 -6.60 0.49 4.72
CA TYR A 154 -5.96 -0.76 5.09
C TYR A 154 -4.71 -0.98 4.24
N TYR A 155 -3.59 -1.29 4.88
CA TYR A 155 -2.36 -1.70 4.20
C TYR A 155 -2.11 -3.19 4.40
N GLY A 156 -1.48 -3.82 3.42
CA GLY A 156 -0.99 -5.18 3.55
C GLY A 156 0.10 -5.50 2.55
N ILE A 157 0.73 -6.65 2.76
CA ILE A 157 1.69 -7.23 1.81
C ILE A 157 1.21 -8.57 1.27
N THR A 158 1.72 -8.96 0.10
CA THR A 158 1.49 -10.29 -0.45
C THR A 158 2.55 -10.67 -1.48
N ARG A 159 2.86 -11.98 -1.54
CA ARG A 159 3.66 -12.60 -2.61
C ARG A 159 2.82 -13.29 -3.68
N ARG A 160 1.51 -13.51 -3.43
CA ARG A 160 0.59 -14.28 -4.28
C ARG A 160 -0.15 -13.43 -5.34
N GLY A 161 0.07 -12.12 -5.32
CA GLY A 161 -0.61 -11.14 -6.16
C GLY A 161 -1.75 -10.44 -5.42
N TRP A 162 -1.77 -9.11 -5.52
CA TRP A 162 -2.71 -8.28 -4.76
C TRP A 162 -4.18 -8.55 -5.14
N ASN A 163 -4.49 -8.87 -6.41
CA ASN A 163 -5.88 -9.09 -6.83
C ASN A 163 -6.47 -10.34 -6.15
N LYS A 164 -5.69 -11.43 -6.11
CA LYS A 164 -6.06 -12.63 -5.34
C LYS A 164 -6.28 -12.28 -3.88
N ARG A 165 -5.40 -11.46 -3.30
CA ARG A 165 -5.50 -11.02 -1.91
C ARG A 165 -6.74 -10.16 -1.64
N PHE A 166 -7.07 -9.26 -2.55
CA PHE A 166 -8.29 -8.47 -2.47
C PHE A 166 -9.54 -9.35 -2.52
N MET A 167 -9.57 -10.34 -3.43
CA MET A 167 -10.68 -11.30 -3.51
C MET A 167 -10.85 -12.16 -2.25
N GLU A 168 -9.77 -12.49 -1.56
CA GLU A 168 -9.83 -13.16 -0.26
C GLU A 168 -10.50 -12.26 0.80
N HIS A 169 -10.18 -10.96 0.83
CA HIS A 169 -10.86 -10.01 1.70
C HIS A 169 -12.34 -9.85 1.35
N VAL A 170 -12.68 -9.77 0.06
CA VAL A 170 -14.07 -9.73 -0.40
C VAL A 170 -14.81 -11.00 0.03
N THR A 171 -14.21 -12.18 -0.15
CA THR A 171 -14.80 -13.44 0.28
C THR A 171 -14.97 -13.51 1.80
N ALA A 172 -14.02 -12.97 2.56
CA ALA A 172 -14.14 -12.87 4.01
C ALA A 172 -15.23 -11.87 4.43
N SER A 173 -15.49 -10.82 3.64
CA SER A 173 -16.53 -9.83 3.92
C SER A 173 -17.95 -10.37 3.80
N THR A 174 -18.15 -11.41 2.99
CA THR A 174 -19.46 -12.06 2.80
C THR A 174 -19.71 -13.21 3.77
N ARG A 175 -18.73 -13.57 4.60
CA ARG A 175 -18.89 -14.57 5.66
C ARG A 175 -19.29 -13.84 6.93
N ASP A 176 -20.48 -14.15 7.47
CA ASP A 176 -21.12 -13.49 8.64
C ASP A 176 -20.31 -13.47 9.96
N GLN A 177 -19.04 -13.90 9.95
CA GLN A 177 -18.24 -14.08 11.15
C GLN A 177 -16.83 -13.47 11.07
N SER A 178 -16.51 -12.69 10.04
CA SER A 178 -15.18 -12.08 9.99
C SER A 178 -14.97 -11.14 11.18
N LYS A 179 -14.02 -11.52 12.05
CA LYS A 179 -13.65 -10.70 13.21
C LYS A 179 -12.66 -9.58 12.85
N ARG A 180 -12.14 -9.60 11.63
CA ARG A 180 -11.20 -8.61 11.11
C ARG A 180 -11.90 -7.31 10.71
N LEU A 181 -11.30 -6.16 11.07
CA LEU A 181 -11.89 -4.85 10.79
C LEU A 181 -12.07 -4.57 9.30
N PHE A 182 -11.09 -4.88 8.45
CA PHE A 182 -11.18 -4.58 7.02
C PHE A 182 -12.31 -5.34 6.31
N PRO A 183 -12.35 -6.69 6.31
CA PRO A 183 -13.46 -7.43 5.69
C PRO A 183 -14.82 -7.08 6.30
N ARG A 184 -14.93 -6.88 7.62
CA ARG A 184 -16.19 -6.47 8.25
C ARG A 184 -16.66 -5.12 7.73
N LYS A 185 -15.78 -4.11 7.72
CA LYS A 185 -16.14 -2.77 7.23
C LYS A 185 -16.50 -2.80 5.74
N LEU A 186 -15.77 -3.57 4.94
CA LEU A 186 -16.11 -3.79 3.54
C LEU A 186 -17.50 -4.41 3.38
N GLY A 187 -17.81 -5.46 4.16
CA GLY A 187 -19.11 -6.13 4.17
C GLY A 187 -20.26 -5.20 4.58
N ASP A 188 -20.06 -4.41 5.65
CA ASP A 188 -21.03 -3.40 6.10
C ASP A 188 -21.38 -2.43 4.96
N LEU A 189 -20.37 -1.82 4.35
CA LEU A 189 -20.54 -0.82 3.28
C LEU A 189 -21.16 -1.42 2.02
N ILE A 190 -20.75 -2.64 1.63
CA ILE A 190 -21.32 -3.37 0.49
C ILE A 190 -22.79 -3.71 0.75
N SER A 191 -23.13 -4.22 1.94
CA SER A 191 -24.49 -4.60 2.28
C SER A 191 -25.45 -3.40 2.26
N ALA A 192 -25.02 -2.26 2.80
CA ALA A 192 -25.80 -1.02 2.79
C ALA A 192 -25.98 -0.47 1.36
N ARG A 193 -24.94 -0.54 0.51
CA ARG A 193 -25.04 -0.17 -0.90
C ARG A 193 -25.97 -1.10 -1.68
N ALA A 194 -25.91 -2.41 -1.43
CA ALA A 194 -26.80 -3.38 -2.05
C ALA A 194 -28.27 -3.17 -1.63
N ALA A 195 -28.51 -2.85 -0.36
CA ALA A 195 -29.85 -2.50 0.14
C ALA A 195 -30.42 -1.29 -0.64
N GLU A 196 -29.64 -0.22 -0.80
CA GLU A 196 -30.03 0.96 -1.57
C GLU A 196 -30.36 0.61 -3.04
N MET A 197 -29.53 -0.19 -3.70
CA MET A 197 -29.78 -0.62 -5.08
C MET A 197 -31.07 -1.45 -5.23
N ASN A 198 -31.52 -2.09 -4.15
CA ASN A 198 -32.76 -2.85 -4.09
C ASN A 198 -33.93 -2.04 -3.48
N ASN A 199 -33.78 -0.72 -3.32
CA ASN A 199 -34.76 0.19 -2.69
C ASN A 199 -35.14 -0.20 -1.25
N VAL A 200 -34.22 -0.84 -0.52
CA VAL A 200 -34.38 -1.16 0.90
C VAL A 200 -33.77 -0.02 1.72
N SER A 201 -34.53 0.52 2.68
CA SER A 201 -34.06 1.58 3.56
C SER A 201 -32.93 1.08 4.47
N ASP A 202 -31.77 1.71 4.40
CA ASP A 202 -30.62 1.47 5.26
C ASP A 202 -29.96 2.80 5.63
N SER A 203 -29.86 3.07 6.93
CA SER A 203 -29.31 4.32 7.48
C SER A 203 -27.78 4.27 7.62
N ARG A 204 -27.15 3.12 7.43
CA ARG A 204 -25.70 2.96 7.52
C ARG A 204 -25.02 3.65 6.34
N PRO A 205 -23.75 4.07 6.49
CA PRO A 205 -22.94 4.54 5.37
C PRO A 205 -22.82 3.48 4.30
N LYS A 206 -22.85 3.90 3.04
CA LYS A 206 -22.83 3.01 1.86
C LYS A 206 -21.51 3.13 1.15
N LEU A 207 -21.05 2.04 0.56
CA LEU A 207 -19.86 2.09 -0.28
C LEU A 207 -20.10 3.02 -1.49
N SER A 208 -19.28 4.06 -1.63
CA SER A 208 -19.33 5.01 -2.74
C SER A 208 -18.15 4.85 -3.71
N GLY A 209 -17.07 4.19 -3.29
CA GLY A 209 -15.94 3.87 -4.16
C GLY A 209 -14.87 3.04 -3.49
N ILE A 210 -14.00 2.42 -4.31
CA ILE A 210 -12.82 1.70 -3.84
C ILE A 210 -11.59 2.17 -4.61
N ILE A 211 -10.53 2.50 -3.88
CA ILE A 211 -9.20 2.65 -4.45
C ILE A 211 -8.33 1.51 -3.95
N THR A 212 -7.63 0.84 -4.86
CA THR A 212 -6.49 0.01 -4.51
C THR A 212 -5.23 0.63 -5.07
N ALA A 213 -4.24 0.91 -4.23
CA ALA A 213 -2.96 1.44 -4.69
C ALA A 213 -1.84 0.44 -4.39
N LEU A 214 -1.05 0.10 -5.39
CA LEU A 214 0.18 -0.69 -5.20
C LEU A 214 1.29 0.27 -4.80
N CYS A 215 1.49 0.45 -3.50
CA CYS A 215 2.49 1.36 -2.96
C CYS A 215 3.91 0.98 -3.41
N ALA A 216 4.20 -0.32 -3.46
CA ALA A 216 5.46 -0.87 -3.95
C ALA A 216 5.26 -2.29 -4.49
N VAL A 217 6.08 -2.69 -5.46
CA VAL A 217 6.04 -4.01 -6.09
C VAL A 217 7.45 -4.46 -6.45
N GLY A 218 7.69 -5.77 -6.50
CA GLY A 218 9.04 -6.28 -6.79
C GLY A 218 9.97 -6.23 -5.59
N LEU A 219 9.43 -6.25 -4.37
CA LEU A 219 10.22 -6.16 -3.15
C LEU A 219 10.71 -7.55 -2.70
N SER A 220 11.84 -7.57 -2.00
CA SER A 220 12.16 -8.69 -1.11
C SER A 220 11.19 -8.74 0.08
N GLU A 221 11.20 -9.85 0.82
CA GLU A 221 10.40 -9.99 2.03
C GLU A 221 10.73 -8.91 3.06
N ASP A 222 12.00 -8.75 3.45
CA ASP A 222 12.45 -7.73 4.40
C ASP A 222 11.99 -6.32 4.00
N GLN A 223 12.13 -5.97 2.72
CA GLN A 223 11.70 -4.67 2.20
C GLN A 223 10.18 -4.48 2.31
N ALA A 224 9.40 -5.54 2.04
CA ALA A 224 7.96 -5.50 2.16
C ALA A 224 7.52 -5.41 3.64
N MET A 225 8.17 -6.15 4.53
CA MET A 225 7.92 -6.13 5.98
C MET A 225 8.20 -4.75 6.56
N ASP A 226 9.34 -4.15 6.23
CA ASP A 226 9.69 -2.78 6.65
C ASP A 226 8.68 -1.75 6.14
N ALA A 227 8.29 -1.85 4.86
CA ALA A 227 7.33 -0.94 4.26
C ALA A 227 5.93 -1.08 4.87
N GLU A 228 5.47 -2.32 5.11
CA GLU A 228 4.19 -2.59 5.78
C GLU A 228 4.18 -2.01 7.19
N GLU A 229 5.23 -2.29 7.98
CA GLU A 229 5.35 -1.81 9.36
C GLU A 229 5.23 -0.30 9.42
N TYR A 230 5.99 0.41 8.58
CA TYR A 230 5.94 1.86 8.50
C TYR A 230 4.56 2.40 8.11
N LEU A 231 3.95 1.85 7.04
CA LEU A 231 2.67 2.35 6.52
C LEU A 231 1.52 2.07 7.49
N VAL A 232 1.48 0.87 8.08
CA VAL A 232 0.48 0.50 9.07
C VAL A 232 0.59 1.39 10.31
N ASP A 233 1.81 1.52 10.86
CA ASP A 233 2.05 2.30 12.07
C ASP A 233 1.69 3.78 11.92
N LYS A 234 1.88 4.32 10.70
CA LYS A 234 1.70 5.74 10.38
C LYS A 234 0.28 6.11 9.92
N TYR A 235 -0.48 5.17 9.36
CA TYR A 235 -1.73 5.53 8.66
C TYR A 235 -2.94 4.66 8.98
N SER A 236 -2.78 3.39 9.35
CA SER A 236 -3.92 2.45 9.37
C SER A 236 -4.05 1.57 10.61
N LEU A 237 -3.13 1.67 11.57
CA LEU A 237 -3.25 0.92 12.82
C LEU A 237 -4.45 1.44 13.63
N SER A 238 -5.46 0.58 13.82
CA SER A 238 -6.76 0.96 14.38
C SER A 238 -6.70 1.44 15.83
N SER A 239 -5.65 1.07 16.57
CA SER A 239 -5.42 1.58 17.92
C SER A 239 -4.95 3.04 17.96
N LYS A 240 -4.45 3.56 16.83
CA LYS A 240 -3.97 4.94 16.67
C LYS A 240 -4.92 5.80 15.83
N TYR A 241 -5.56 5.19 14.84
CA TYR A 241 -6.38 5.90 13.84
C TYR A 241 -7.79 5.31 13.79
N GLY A 242 -8.81 6.12 14.09
CA GLY A 242 -10.21 5.67 14.10
C GLY A 242 -10.75 5.20 12.74
N LYS A 243 -10.07 5.54 11.64
CA LYS A 243 -10.38 5.09 10.27
C LYS A 243 -9.37 4.08 9.72
N GLY A 244 -8.40 3.67 10.53
CA GLY A 244 -7.46 2.61 10.21
C GLY A 244 -8.06 1.23 10.44
N LEU A 245 -7.87 0.31 9.49
CA LEU A 245 -8.46 -1.03 9.52
C LEU A 245 -7.44 -2.15 9.79
N ASN A 246 -6.16 -1.83 10.03
CA ASN A 246 -5.17 -2.79 10.49
C ASN A 246 -5.27 -2.96 12.02
N MET A 247 -5.49 -4.19 12.49
CA MET A 247 -5.70 -4.48 13.92
C MET A 247 -4.40 -4.70 14.71
N ILE A 248 -3.32 -5.03 14.01
CA ILE A 248 -1.99 -5.26 14.56
C ILE A 248 -0.97 -4.43 13.77
N PRO A 249 0.21 -4.12 14.34
CA PRO A 249 1.30 -3.52 13.58
C PRO A 249 1.65 -4.34 12.32
N GLY A 250 2.18 -3.66 11.30
CA GLY A 250 2.71 -4.33 10.11
C GLY A 250 4.05 -5.02 10.38
N GLY A 251 4.56 -5.74 9.40
CA GLY A 251 5.91 -6.29 9.38
C GLY A 251 6.26 -7.16 10.59
N TYR A 252 7.51 -7.06 11.03
CA TYR A 252 8.05 -7.87 12.13
C TYR A 252 7.46 -7.49 13.48
N GLU A 253 7.09 -6.23 13.70
CA GLU A 253 6.35 -5.85 14.92
C GLU A 253 4.99 -6.53 15.01
N GLY A 254 4.31 -6.74 13.88
CA GLY A 254 3.09 -7.54 13.81
C GLY A 254 3.30 -8.98 14.24
N VAL A 255 4.35 -9.63 13.71
CA VAL A 255 4.76 -10.99 14.09
C VAL A 255 5.05 -11.08 15.59
N ARG A 256 5.87 -10.17 16.11
CA ARG A 256 6.19 -10.09 17.55
C ARG A 256 4.93 -9.89 18.41
N SER A 257 3.98 -9.09 17.93
CA SER A 257 2.71 -8.87 18.63
C SER A 257 1.89 -10.16 18.70
N LEU A 258 1.83 -10.94 17.63
CA LEU A 258 1.15 -12.24 17.62
C LEU A 258 1.81 -13.26 18.56
N HIS A 259 3.14 -13.29 18.64
CA HIS A 259 3.85 -14.14 19.62
C HIS A 259 3.49 -13.77 21.07
N LYS A 260 3.43 -12.47 21.40
CA LYS A 260 3.05 -11.99 22.75
C LYS A 260 1.61 -12.33 23.12
N LEU A 261 0.71 -12.44 22.14
CA LEU A 261 -0.68 -12.84 22.32
C LEU A 261 -0.83 -14.37 22.54
N SER A 262 0.27 -15.10 22.72
CA SER A 262 0.32 -16.54 23.01
C SER A 262 -0.31 -17.42 21.91
N ILE A 263 -0.19 -17.00 20.65
CA ILE A 263 -0.70 -17.77 19.50
C ILE A 263 0.38 -18.73 18.94
N GLN A 264 1.60 -18.75 19.49
CA GLN A 264 2.64 -19.72 19.12
C GLN A 264 3.60 -20.11 20.25
N THR A 265 3.88 -21.40 20.32
CA THR A 265 5.09 -22.02 20.87
C THR A 265 6.01 -22.43 19.71
N GLY A 266 6.94 -21.56 19.28
CA GLY A 266 7.99 -21.92 18.33
C GLY A 266 8.72 -20.72 17.70
N PRO A 267 10.00 -20.85 17.26
CA PRO A 267 10.86 -19.74 16.86
C PRO A 267 10.81 -19.35 15.36
N ASP A 268 10.00 -20.02 14.54
CA ASP A 268 10.12 -19.87 13.08
C ASP A 268 9.35 -18.65 12.54
N SER A 269 9.97 -17.97 11.57
CA SER A 269 9.39 -16.83 10.86
C SER A 269 8.05 -17.20 10.22
N ILE A 270 6.99 -16.53 10.66
CA ILE A 270 5.64 -16.77 10.17
C ILE A 270 5.44 -16.02 8.85
N ASP A 271 5.19 -16.74 7.74
CA ASP A 271 4.80 -16.12 6.46
C ASP A 271 3.53 -15.27 6.62
N THR A 272 3.35 -14.29 5.72
CA THR A 272 2.29 -13.27 5.80
C THR A 272 0.89 -13.88 5.96
N GLU A 273 0.63 -14.95 5.22
CA GLU A 273 -0.64 -15.66 5.23
C GLU A 273 -0.91 -16.38 6.56
N SER A 274 0.11 -17.05 7.11
CA SER A 274 0.01 -17.74 8.40
C SER A 274 -0.20 -16.75 9.55
N ARG A 275 0.30 -15.51 9.47
CA ARG A 275 0.01 -14.44 10.44
C ARG A 275 -1.48 -14.14 10.54
N GLU A 276 -2.16 -14.12 9.39
CA GLU A 276 -3.57 -13.82 9.31
C GLU A 276 -4.45 -14.94 9.87
N GLU A 277 -4.11 -16.19 9.59
CA GLU A 277 -4.80 -17.36 10.17
C GLU A 277 -4.64 -17.43 11.69
N LEU A 278 -3.47 -17.06 12.21
CA LEU A 278 -3.21 -16.93 13.65
C LEU A 278 -4.08 -15.83 14.26
N LEU A 279 -4.16 -14.68 13.61
CA LEU A 279 -5.02 -13.58 14.05
C LEU A 279 -6.49 -14.01 14.08
N ASP A 280 -6.98 -14.73 13.07
CA ASP A 280 -8.36 -15.24 13.07
C ASP A 280 -8.65 -16.18 14.23
N ARG A 281 -7.75 -17.14 14.49
CA ARG A 281 -7.86 -18.05 15.64
C ARG A 281 -7.90 -17.26 16.94
N TYR A 282 -7.00 -16.30 17.10
CA TYR A 282 -6.96 -15.50 18.31
C TYR A 282 -8.20 -14.64 18.52
N LEU A 283 -8.71 -14.02 17.44
CA LEU A 283 -9.94 -13.25 17.47
C LEU A 283 -11.16 -14.14 17.77
N HIS A 284 -11.15 -15.40 17.33
CA HIS A 284 -12.17 -16.38 17.69
C HIS A 284 -12.31 -16.47 19.21
N ASP A 285 -11.19 -16.60 19.91
CA ASP A 285 -11.12 -16.76 21.36
C ASP A 285 -11.25 -15.41 22.13
N HIS A 286 -10.96 -14.27 21.49
CA HIS A 286 -10.92 -12.94 22.11
C HIS A 286 -11.76 -11.90 21.33
N PRO A 287 -13.11 -11.93 21.42
CA PRO A 287 -14.00 -11.15 20.55
C PRO A 287 -13.99 -9.63 20.77
N ARG A 288 -13.39 -9.13 21.87
CA ARG A 288 -13.38 -7.70 22.23
C ARG A 288 -12.20 -6.91 21.63
N ILE A 289 -11.30 -7.56 20.90
CA ILE A 289 -10.10 -6.94 20.32
C ILE A 289 -10.45 -6.22 19.01
N GLY A 290 -9.98 -4.97 18.86
CA GLY A 290 -10.27 -4.11 17.70
C GLY A 290 -11.25 -2.97 17.96
N VAL A 291 -11.74 -2.80 19.21
CA VAL A 291 -12.46 -1.59 19.63
C VAL A 291 -11.42 -0.49 19.88
N PRO A 292 -11.40 0.62 19.12
CA PRO A 292 -10.47 1.71 19.36
C PRO A 292 -10.66 2.26 20.77
N ASN A 293 -9.58 2.47 21.53
CA ASN A 293 -9.66 3.20 22.78
C ASN A 293 -9.71 4.71 22.45
N PRO A 294 -10.84 5.40 22.63
CA PRO A 294 -11.02 6.79 22.17
C PRO A 294 -9.97 7.74 22.74
N GLY A 295 -9.52 7.51 23.98
CA GLY A 295 -8.52 8.35 24.64
C GLY A 295 -7.09 8.18 24.11
N VAL A 296 -6.80 7.13 23.32
CA VAL A 296 -5.46 6.91 22.73
C VAL A 296 -5.32 7.67 21.40
N ALA A 297 -6.38 7.74 20.61
CA ALA A 297 -6.38 8.46 19.33
C ALA A 297 -6.24 9.99 19.53
N GLU A 298 -6.92 10.54 20.54
CA GLU A 298 -6.81 11.96 20.91
C GLU A 298 -5.40 12.31 21.42
N LYS A 299 -4.82 11.46 22.28
CA LYS A 299 -3.47 11.63 22.81
C LYS A 299 -2.37 11.41 21.76
N TRP A 300 -2.61 10.68 20.68
CA TRP A 300 -1.61 10.47 19.61
C TRP A 300 -1.20 11.76 18.87
N ASN A 301 -2.02 12.81 18.96
CA ASN A 301 -1.70 14.13 18.42
C ASN A 301 -0.78 14.96 19.35
N ASP A 302 -0.65 14.58 20.62
CA ASP A 302 0.32 15.19 21.54
C ASP A 302 1.74 14.66 21.24
N PRO A 303 2.71 15.53 20.91
CA PRO A 303 4.10 15.13 20.68
C PRO A 303 4.71 14.37 21.85
N GLY A 304 4.39 14.74 23.10
CA GLY A 304 4.93 14.09 24.29
C GLY A 304 4.44 12.66 24.44
N TYR A 305 3.14 12.43 24.26
CA TYR A 305 2.56 11.10 24.23
C TYR A 305 3.05 10.27 23.04
N ALA A 306 3.15 10.87 21.84
CA ALA A 306 3.67 10.18 20.67
C ALA A 306 5.12 9.74 20.88
N GLU A 307 5.98 10.60 21.42
CA GLU A 307 7.37 10.26 21.76
C GLU A 307 7.44 9.17 22.82
N ALA A 308 6.67 9.27 23.90
CA ALA A 308 6.62 8.28 24.97
C ALA A 308 6.15 6.90 24.45
N VAL A 309 5.20 6.84 23.53
CA VAL A 309 4.74 5.57 22.97
C VAL A 309 5.68 5.04 21.87
N ILE A 310 6.27 5.91 21.04
CA ILE A 310 7.24 5.54 20.02
C ILE A 310 8.51 4.98 20.66
N CYS A 311 8.95 5.56 21.78
CA CYS A 311 10.23 5.30 22.43
C CYS A 311 10.14 4.45 23.70
N GLY A 312 8.95 4.23 24.26
CA GLY A 312 8.77 3.66 25.60
C GLY A 312 8.95 2.14 25.72
N ARG A 313 9.64 1.47 24.79
CA ARG A 313 9.92 0.02 24.86
C ARG A 313 11.43 -0.22 24.99
N GLU A 314 11.82 -1.22 25.79
CA GLU A 314 13.22 -1.54 26.11
C GLU A 314 14.14 -1.73 24.88
N ASN A 315 13.60 -2.19 23.75
CA ASN A 315 14.37 -2.42 22.51
C ASN A 315 14.25 -1.27 21.49
N ARG A 316 13.72 -0.12 21.90
CA ARG A 316 13.61 1.08 21.07
C ARG A 316 14.54 2.16 21.58
N LEU A 317 14.98 2.99 20.65
CA LEU A 317 15.75 4.17 20.99
C LEU A 317 14.81 5.16 21.67
N THR A 318 15.27 5.72 22.79
CA THR A 318 14.66 6.89 23.42
C THR A 318 14.65 8.07 22.46
N ALA A 319 13.76 9.04 22.70
CA ALA A 319 13.71 10.24 21.88
C ALA A 319 15.06 10.98 21.87
N ASP A 320 15.75 10.98 23.01
CA ASP A 320 17.08 11.58 23.15
C ASP A 320 18.15 10.77 22.41
N GLN A 321 18.11 9.43 22.46
CA GLN A 321 18.98 8.60 21.63
C GLN A 321 18.77 8.84 20.12
N VAL A 322 17.52 9.04 19.67
CA VAL A 322 17.22 9.39 18.27
C VAL A 322 17.78 10.75 17.89
N ARG A 323 17.63 11.76 18.75
CA ARG A 323 18.20 13.10 18.55
C ARG A 323 19.73 13.05 18.53
N GLU A 324 20.32 12.30 19.46
CA GLU A 324 21.77 12.12 19.58
C GLU A 324 22.36 11.43 18.35
N ILE A 325 21.70 10.40 17.81
CA ILE A 325 22.11 9.75 16.54
C ILE A 325 22.22 10.79 15.41
N ARG A 326 21.20 11.65 15.28
CA ARG A 326 21.16 12.67 14.23
C ARG A 326 22.20 13.75 14.45
N TYR A 327 22.38 14.16 15.70
CA TYR A 327 23.40 15.13 16.09
C TYR A 327 24.81 14.60 15.77
N LEU A 328 25.15 13.39 16.21
CA LEU A 328 26.46 12.78 15.95
C LEU A 328 26.70 12.54 14.46
N SER A 329 25.68 12.14 13.71
CA SER A 329 25.80 12.01 12.26
C SER A 329 26.02 13.35 11.57
N ALA A 330 25.37 14.43 12.02
CA ALA A 330 25.63 15.78 11.52
C ALA A 330 27.07 16.26 11.81
N LEU A 331 27.69 15.75 12.87
CA LEU A 331 29.11 15.98 13.19
C LEU A 331 30.07 15.06 12.40
N GLY A 332 29.56 14.21 11.51
CA GLY A 332 30.37 13.34 10.64
C GLY A 332 30.83 12.02 11.26
N TYR A 333 30.21 11.60 12.38
CA TYR A 333 30.56 10.30 12.98
C TYR A 333 30.04 9.13 12.13
N PRO A 334 30.82 8.05 11.97
CA PRO A 334 30.39 6.85 11.28
C PRO A 334 29.39 6.03 12.12
N ALA A 335 28.54 5.25 11.46
CA ALA A 335 27.39 4.58 12.09
C ALA A 335 27.77 3.58 13.20
N ASP A 336 28.93 2.93 13.09
CA ASP A 336 29.50 2.04 14.10
C ASP A 336 29.86 2.80 15.39
N LYS A 337 30.45 3.99 15.26
CA LYS A 337 30.77 4.86 16.40
C LYS A 337 29.54 5.49 17.03
N ILE A 338 28.52 5.78 16.23
CA ILE A 338 27.21 6.26 16.73
C ILE A 338 26.50 5.14 17.49
N GLN A 339 26.52 3.91 16.96
CA GLN A 339 25.89 2.74 17.60
C GLN A 339 26.47 2.50 19.00
N GLU A 340 27.80 2.50 19.10
CA GLU A 340 28.53 2.32 20.37
C GLU A 340 28.20 3.45 21.37
N LYS A 341 28.18 4.71 20.92
CA LYS A 341 27.90 5.88 21.77
C LYS A 341 26.47 5.95 22.29
N VAL A 342 25.51 5.60 21.44
CA VAL A 342 24.08 5.75 21.74
C VAL A 342 23.51 4.48 22.41
N GLY A 343 24.25 3.36 22.37
CA GLY A 343 23.76 2.08 22.87
C GLY A 343 22.66 1.50 21.98
N ALA A 344 22.73 1.74 20.67
CA ALA A 344 21.82 1.13 19.72
C ALA A 344 22.11 -0.37 19.57
N ILE A 345 21.10 -1.16 19.23
CA ILE A 345 21.17 -2.63 19.16
C ILE A 345 22.14 -3.08 18.07
N ASP A 346 22.08 -2.41 16.91
CA ASP A 346 22.94 -2.70 15.76
C ASP A 346 23.11 -1.46 14.87
N ASN A 347 24.08 -1.53 13.95
CA ASN A 347 24.34 -0.48 12.96
C ASN A 347 23.13 -0.24 12.04
N GLY A 348 22.30 -1.26 11.82
CA GLY A 348 21.07 -1.14 11.05
C GLY A 348 20.05 -0.22 11.72
N GLN A 349 19.95 -0.25 13.05
CA GLN A 349 19.05 0.58 13.84
C GLN A 349 19.45 2.05 13.75
N VAL A 350 20.75 2.34 13.79
CA VAL A 350 21.30 3.67 13.55
C VAL A 350 21.01 4.12 12.11
N GLN A 351 21.29 3.27 11.11
CA GLN A 351 21.05 3.61 9.72
C GLN A 351 19.57 3.89 9.42
N ARG A 352 18.65 3.13 10.04
CA ARG A 352 17.19 3.37 9.92
C ARG A 352 16.75 4.69 10.52
N VAL A 353 17.44 5.21 11.54
CA VAL A 353 17.18 6.55 12.11
C VAL A 353 17.68 7.64 11.17
N LEU A 354 18.92 7.51 10.67
CA LEU A 354 19.55 8.49 9.77
C LEU A 354 18.82 8.61 8.43
N ASP A 355 18.38 7.48 7.89
CA ASP A 355 17.57 7.41 6.67
C ASP A 355 16.12 7.89 6.88
N ARG A 356 15.76 8.32 8.09
CA ARG A 356 14.38 8.68 8.52
C ARG A 356 13.35 7.58 8.25
N ARG A 357 13.78 6.32 8.15
CA ARG A 357 12.89 5.14 8.00
C ARG A 357 12.12 4.84 9.28
N THR A 358 12.72 5.17 10.42
CA THR A 358 12.13 5.04 11.77
C THR A 358 12.22 6.36 12.54
N TYR A 359 11.37 6.56 13.55
CA TYR A 359 11.39 7.73 14.43
C TYR A 359 11.27 9.10 13.74
N SER A 360 10.58 9.17 12.60
CA SER A 360 10.49 10.37 11.75
C SER A 360 9.79 11.59 12.39
N ARG A 361 9.02 11.38 13.48
CA ARG A 361 8.35 12.45 14.24
C ARG A 361 9.22 13.07 15.33
N ILE A 362 10.30 12.42 15.71
CA ILE A 362 11.28 12.94 16.66
C ILE A 362 12.26 13.74 15.81
N ASN A 363 12.48 15.02 16.09
CA ASN A 363 13.37 15.88 15.30
C ASN A 363 14.75 15.95 15.89
#